data_AF-A0A2P5Z9E5-F1
#
_entry.id   AF-A0A2P5Z9E5-F1
#
_cell.length_a   1.000
_cell.length_b   1.000
_cell.length_c   1.000
_cell.angle_alpha   90.00
_cell.angle_beta   90.00
_cell.angle_gamma   90.00
#
_symmetry.space_group_name_H-M   'P 1'
#
loop_
_entity.id
_entity.type
_entity.pdbx_description
1 polymer ?
#
loop_
_entity_poly.entity_id
_entity_poly.type
_entity_poly.pdbx_seq_one_letter_code
_entity_poly.pdbx_strand_id
1 'polypeptide(L)'
;MSHAPTPATPLQLLRWILDDDLDAAIDGGLMDYRGTDPGDDALDPAHPQLRAQLLATQQRLRDAWAARARYRARTARLQRRAAARQARRASVAATASCATTSAPGTPALPAAAAAILARAKAKAAQRGDR
;
A
#
# COMPACT_ATOMS: atom_id res chain seq x y z
N MET A 1 -27.73 -8.57 -22.81
CA MET A 1 -27.27 -9.22 -24.05
C MET A 1 -25.78 -9.01 -24.12
N SER A 2 -25.00 -9.98 -23.64
CA SER A 2 -23.54 -9.87 -23.58
C SER A 2 -22.99 -10.17 -24.96
N HIS A 3 -22.83 -9.14 -25.80
CA HIS A 3 -22.03 -9.27 -27.00
C HIS A 3 -20.59 -9.39 -26.52
N ALA A 4 -20.02 -10.60 -26.55
CA ALA A 4 -18.58 -10.72 -26.41
C ALA A 4 -17.97 -9.90 -27.56
N PRO A 5 -17.12 -8.88 -27.27
CA PRO A 5 -16.45 -8.16 -28.34
C PRO A 5 -15.64 -9.18 -29.13
N THR A 6 -15.74 -9.11 -30.46
CA THR A 6 -14.86 -9.89 -31.32
C THR A 6 -13.42 -9.47 -30.98
N PRO A 7 -12.54 -10.40 -30.62
CA PRO A 7 -11.17 -10.05 -30.24
C PRO A 7 -10.51 -9.32 -31.41
N ALA A 8 -9.88 -8.18 -31.10
CA ALA A 8 -9.17 -7.39 -32.10
C ALA A 8 -8.00 -8.17 -32.69
N THR A 9 -7.61 -7.84 -33.93
CA THR A 9 -6.45 -8.49 -34.53
C THR A 9 -5.15 -8.08 -33.82
N PRO A 10 -4.09 -8.91 -33.81
CA PRO A 10 -2.83 -8.56 -33.17
C PRO A 10 -2.23 -7.23 -33.68
N LEU A 11 -2.44 -6.91 -34.97
CA LEU A 11 -2.04 -5.64 -35.56
C LEU A 11 -2.82 -4.44 -35.01
N GLN A 12 -4.13 -4.59 -34.78
CA GLN A 12 -4.94 -3.55 -34.16
C GLN A 12 -4.52 -3.32 -32.71
N LEU A 13 -4.26 -4.39 -31.96
CA LEU A 13 -3.73 -4.30 -30.60
C LEU A 13 -2.39 -3.55 -30.57
N LEU A 14 -1.50 -3.85 -31.51
CA LEU A 14 -0.22 -3.14 -31.62
C LEU A 14 -0.43 -1.66 -31.93
N ARG A 15 -1.31 -1.32 -32.87
CA ARG A 15 -1.62 0.07 -33.22
C ARG A 15 -2.08 0.87 -32.01
N TRP A 16 -3.03 0.35 -31.25
CA TRP A 16 -3.51 1.02 -30.04
C TRP A 16 -2.42 1.22 -28.98
N ILE A 17 -1.52 0.25 -28.80
CA ILE A 17 -0.38 0.40 -27.89
C ILE A 17 0.59 1.49 -28.38
N LEU A 18 0.83 1.58 -29.69
CA LEU A 18 1.69 2.62 -30.26
C LEU A 18 1.06 4.01 -30.16
N ASP A 19 -0.27 4.09 -30.22
CA ASP A 19 -1.05 5.32 -30.06
C ASP A 19 -1.33 5.67 -28.58
N ASP A 20 -0.76 4.90 -27.63
CA ASP A 20 -0.95 5.00 -26.17
C ASP A 20 -2.41 4.84 -25.69
N ASP A 21 -3.27 4.25 -26.53
CA ASP A 21 -4.66 3.91 -26.22
C ASP A 21 -4.76 2.51 -25.60
N LEU A 22 -4.27 2.39 -24.37
CA LEU A 22 -4.27 1.12 -23.64
C LEU A 22 -5.68 0.65 -23.27
N ASP A 23 -6.64 1.56 -23.12
CA ASP A 23 -8.02 1.21 -22.78
C ASP A 23 -8.70 0.51 -23.96
N ALA A 24 -8.56 1.05 -25.19
CA ALA A 24 -9.04 0.37 -26.39
C ALA A 24 -8.35 -0.98 -26.59
N ALA A 25 -7.05 -1.08 -26.30
CA ALA A 25 -6.32 -2.35 -26.38
C ALA A 25 -6.85 -3.39 -25.38
N ILE A 26 -7.12 -3.00 -24.13
CA ILE A 26 -7.69 -3.89 -23.12
C ILE A 26 -9.09 -4.35 -23.53
N ASP A 27 -9.95 -3.43 -23.96
CA ASP A 27 -11.32 -3.73 -24.44
C ASP A 27 -11.31 -4.64 -25.67
N GLY A 28 -10.31 -4.48 -26.53
CA GLY A 28 -10.07 -5.33 -27.70
C GLY A 28 -9.48 -6.71 -27.39
N GLY A 29 -9.24 -7.04 -26.11
CA GLY A 29 -8.76 -8.36 -25.69
C GLY A 29 -7.25 -8.48 -25.55
N LEU A 30 -6.50 -7.38 -25.35
CA LEU A 30 -5.05 -7.42 -25.12
C LEU A 30 -4.65 -8.41 -24.01
N MET A 31 -5.45 -8.52 -22.95
CA MET A 31 -5.17 -9.44 -21.83
C MET A 31 -5.35 -10.91 -22.17
N ASP A 32 -6.17 -11.21 -23.18
CA ASP A 32 -6.49 -12.57 -23.63
C ASP A 32 -5.58 -13.04 -24.77
N TYR A 33 -4.81 -12.13 -25.37
CA TYR A 33 -3.83 -12.46 -26.40
C TYR A 33 -2.74 -13.40 -25.87
N ARG A 34 -2.59 -14.58 -26.50
CA ARG A 34 -1.70 -15.66 -26.03
C ARG A 34 -0.31 -15.65 -26.67
N GLY A 35 -0.13 -15.02 -27.83
CA GLY A 35 1.14 -15.01 -28.56
C GLY A 35 1.65 -16.39 -29.01
N THR A 36 0.76 -17.36 -29.19
CA THR A 36 1.16 -18.73 -29.56
C THR A 36 1.50 -18.90 -31.03
N ASP A 37 1.01 -18.01 -31.90
CA ASP A 37 1.26 -18.07 -33.34
C ASP A 37 2.56 -17.32 -33.71
N PRO A 38 3.60 -17.98 -34.23
CA PRO A 38 4.79 -17.32 -34.74
C PRO A 38 4.53 -16.50 -36.03
N GLY A 39 3.43 -16.76 -36.73
CA GLY A 39 3.00 -15.98 -37.90
C GLY A 39 2.64 -14.53 -37.57
N ASP A 40 2.31 -14.24 -36.31
CA ASP A 40 1.96 -12.88 -35.85
C ASP A 40 3.10 -11.87 -36.06
N ASP A 41 4.36 -12.32 -35.88
CA ASP A 41 5.55 -11.47 -36.07
C ASP A 41 5.81 -11.18 -37.57
N ALA A 42 5.21 -11.97 -38.48
CA ALA A 42 5.30 -11.78 -39.92
C ALA A 42 4.14 -10.94 -40.50
N LEU A 43 3.15 -10.57 -39.69
CA LEU A 43 1.99 -9.79 -40.13
C LEU A 43 2.35 -8.35 -40.55
N ASP A 44 3.40 -7.78 -39.94
CA ASP A 44 3.89 -6.45 -40.29
C ASP A 44 5.42 -6.42 -40.37
N PRO A 45 6.00 -6.23 -41.57
CA PRO A 45 7.45 -6.13 -41.74
C PRO A 45 8.06 -4.91 -41.03
N ALA A 46 7.28 -3.88 -40.70
CA ALA A 46 7.75 -2.75 -39.90
C ALA A 46 7.93 -3.11 -38.41
N HIS A 47 7.28 -4.18 -37.94
CA HIS A 47 7.28 -4.60 -36.54
C HIS A 47 7.52 -6.12 -36.40
N PRO A 48 8.75 -6.60 -36.68
CA PRO A 48 9.10 -8.03 -36.63
C PRO A 48 9.10 -8.64 -35.21
N GLN A 49 8.75 -7.85 -34.20
CA GLN A 49 8.70 -8.24 -32.79
C GLN A 49 7.33 -7.92 -32.17
N LEU A 50 6.29 -7.85 -32.99
CA LEU A 50 4.92 -7.52 -32.59
C LEU A 50 4.49 -8.31 -31.35
N ARG A 51 4.66 -9.63 -31.37
CA ARG A 51 4.27 -10.48 -30.25
C ARG A 51 5.01 -10.13 -28.97
N ALA A 52 6.32 -9.92 -29.06
CA ALA A 52 7.13 -9.57 -27.90
C ALA A 52 6.69 -8.23 -27.29
N GLN A 53 6.30 -7.26 -28.12
CA GLN A 53 5.79 -5.96 -27.67
C GLN A 53 4.41 -6.08 -26.99
N LEU A 54 3.50 -6.89 -27.54
CA LEU A 54 2.20 -7.17 -26.91
C LEU A 54 2.39 -7.82 -25.53
N LEU A 55 3.22 -8.87 -25.44
CA LEU A 55 3.49 -9.58 -24.20
C LEU A 55 4.19 -8.69 -23.15
N ALA A 56 5.16 -7.87 -23.57
CA ALA A 56 5.81 -6.90 -22.69
C ALA A 56 4.80 -5.88 -22.13
N THR A 57 3.85 -5.43 -22.94
CA THR A 57 2.80 -4.50 -22.50
C THR A 57 1.83 -5.16 -21.52
N GLN A 58 1.42 -6.40 -21.78
CA GLN A 58 0.64 -7.16 -20.80
C GLN A 58 1.37 -7.31 -19.46
N GLN A 59 2.67 -7.60 -19.48
CA GLN A 59 3.46 -7.76 -18.27
C GLN A 59 3.51 -6.45 -17.47
N ARG A 60 3.80 -5.32 -18.13
CA ARG A 60 3.80 -3.98 -17.50
C ARG A 60 2.45 -3.66 -16.83
N LEU A 61 1.34 -3.98 -17.49
CA LEU A 61 0.00 -3.78 -16.95
C LEU A 61 -0.27 -4.65 -15.72
N ARG A 62 0.10 -5.94 -15.76
CA ARG A 62 -0.02 -6.85 -14.61
C ARG A 62 0.80 -6.36 -13.42
N ASP A 63 2.02 -5.88 -13.66
CA ASP A 63 2.88 -5.33 -12.62
C ASP A 63 2.30 -4.06 -11.99
N ALA A 64 1.72 -3.17 -12.80
CA ALA A 64 1.03 -1.97 -12.34
C ALA A 64 -0.18 -2.32 -11.46
N TRP A 65 -0.99 -3.30 -11.86
CA TRP A 65 -2.11 -3.77 -11.04
C TRP A 65 -1.65 -4.41 -9.73
N ALA A 66 -0.61 -5.23 -9.76
CA ALA A 66 -0.02 -5.82 -8.56
C ALA A 66 0.55 -4.75 -7.61
N ALA A 67 1.18 -3.69 -8.15
CA ALA A 67 1.61 -2.54 -7.37
C ALA A 67 0.42 -1.81 -6.71
N ARG A 68 -0.64 -1.55 -7.47
CA ARG A 68 -1.86 -0.92 -6.96
C ARG A 68 -2.53 -1.77 -5.86
N ALA A 69 -2.57 -3.08 -6.03
CA ALA A 69 -3.11 -4.01 -5.03
C ALA A 69 -2.31 -3.96 -3.73
N ARG A 70 -0.97 -3.98 -3.81
CA ARG A 70 -0.06 -3.84 -2.65
C ARG A 70 -0.29 -2.52 -1.91
N TYR A 71 -0.42 -1.42 -2.65
CA TYR A 71 -0.71 -0.11 -2.07
C TYR A 71 -2.05 -0.10 -1.31
N ARG A 72 -3.12 -0.63 -1.92
CA ARG A 72 -4.44 -0.73 -1.27
C ARG A 72 -4.39 -1.60 -0.02
N ALA A 73 -3.71 -2.75 -0.07
CA ALA A 73 -3.55 -3.63 1.08
C ALA A 73 -2.79 -2.95 2.23
N ARG A 74 -1.71 -2.22 1.93
CA ARG A 74 -0.96 -1.43 2.92
C ARG A 74 -1.84 -0.35 3.54
N THR A 75 -2.60 0.37 2.72
CA THR A 75 -3.49 1.44 3.18
C THR A 75 -4.56 0.92 4.13
N ALA A 76 -5.22 -0.20 3.78
CA ALA A 76 -6.21 -0.85 4.65
C ALA A 76 -5.60 -1.29 6.00
N ARG A 77 -4.36 -1.80 6.01
CA ARG A 77 -3.65 -2.15 7.26
C ARG A 77 -3.39 -0.91 8.12
N LEU A 78 -2.94 0.19 7.52
CA LEU A 78 -2.68 1.44 8.24
C LEU A 78 -3.97 2.04 8.81
N GLN A 79 -5.06 2.03 8.05
CA GLN A 79 -6.38 2.47 8.51
C GLN A 79 -6.84 1.66 9.74
N ARG A 80 -6.72 0.32 9.70
CA ARG A 80 -7.02 -0.53 10.87
C ARG A 80 -6.18 -0.17 12.10
N ARG A 81 -4.88 0.06 11.92
CA ARG A 81 -3.99 0.47 13.02
C ARG A 81 -4.33 1.87 13.55
N ALA A 82 -4.75 2.79 12.70
CA ALA A 82 -5.20 4.12 13.10
C ALA A 82 -6.48 4.03 13.92
N ALA A 83 -7.48 3.28 13.43
CA ALA A 83 -8.74 3.05 14.15
C ALA A 83 -8.51 2.40 15.53
N ALA A 84 -7.66 1.37 15.61
CA ALA A 84 -7.33 0.73 16.88
C ALA A 84 -6.66 1.68 17.88
N ARG A 85 -5.75 2.55 17.42
CA ARG A 85 -5.13 3.58 18.27
C ARG A 85 -6.16 4.61 18.74
N GLN A 86 -7.06 5.04 17.86
CA GLN A 86 -8.12 5.98 18.23
C GLN A 86 -9.07 5.36 19.26
N ALA A 87 -9.45 4.10 19.11
CA ALA A 87 -10.27 3.37 20.08
C ALA A 87 -9.58 3.29 21.46
N ARG A 88 -8.28 2.98 21.50
CA ARG A 88 -7.48 3.00 22.75
C ARG A 88 -7.42 4.38 23.39
N ARG A 89 -7.30 5.45 22.60
CA ARG A 89 -7.34 6.84 23.12
C ARG A 89 -8.71 7.17 23.71
N ALA A 90 -9.79 6.80 23.02
CA ALA A 90 -11.15 7.02 23.50
C ALA A 90 -11.44 6.23 24.80
N SER A 91 -10.97 4.99 24.90
CA SER A 91 -11.14 4.20 26.14
C SER A 91 -10.39 4.80 27.33
N VAL A 92 -9.15 5.26 27.12
CA VAL A 92 -8.37 5.94 28.19
C VAL A 92 -9.04 7.25 28.62
N ALA A 93 -9.56 8.04 27.67
CA ALA A 93 -10.30 9.27 27.98
C ALA A 93 -11.58 8.99 28.80
N ALA A 94 -12.31 7.92 28.45
CA ALA A 94 -13.50 7.50 29.20
C ALA A 94 -13.17 7.08 30.64
N THR A 95 -12.08 6.33 30.85
CA THR A 95 -11.62 5.94 32.19
C THR A 95 -11.17 7.15 33.01
N ALA A 96 -10.47 8.11 32.41
CA ALA A 96 -10.04 9.34 33.08
C ALA A 96 -11.23 10.22 33.52
N SER A 97 -12.27 10.31 32.69
CA SER A 97 -13.48 11.07 33.03
C SER A 97 -14.28 10.43 34.18
N CYS A 98 -14.27 9.10 34.31
CA CYS A 98 -14.93 8.39 35.42
C CYS A 98 -14.11 8.46 36.72
N ALA A 99 -12.77 8.49 36.62
CA ALA A 99 -11.87 8.63 37.77
C ALA A 99 -11.92 10.01 38.44
N THR A 100 -12.50 11.03 37.79
CA THR A 100 -12.58 12.39 38.35
C THR A 100 -13.62 12.51 39.49
N THR A 101 -14.45 11.48 39.71
CA THR A 101 -15.42 11.44 40.84
C THR A 101 -14.86 10.72 42.09
N SER A 102 -13.66 10.13 42.02
CA SER A 102 -13.00 9.53 43.18
C SER A 102 -11.78 10.36 43.59
N ALA A 103 -11.89 10.99 44.76
CA ALA A 103 -10.93 11.78 45.54
C ALA A 103 -9.43 11.76 45.13
N PRO A 104 -8.72 12.91 45.26
CA PRO A 104 -7.33 13.06 44.81
C PRO A 104 -6.36 12.43 45.79
N GLY A 105 -6.11 11.13 45.65
CA GLY A 105 -4.89 10.50 46.16
C GLY A 105 -3.82 10.59 45.08
N THR A 106 -2.85 11.50 45.23
CA THR A 106 -1.67 11.55 44.35
C THR A 106 -1.09 10.15 44.19
N PRO A 107 -0.91 9.63 42.96
CA PRO A 107 -0.31 8.31 42.78
C PRO A 107 1.09 8.35 43.38
N ALA A 108 1.29 7.60 44.45
CA ALA A 108 2.59 7.51 45.10
C ALA A 108 3.59 6.98 44.08
N LEU A 109 4.70 7.70 43.92
CA LEU A 109 5.77 7.31 43.01
C LEU A 109 6.22 5.88 43.38
N PRO A 110 6.34 4.94 42.42
CA PRO A 110 6.83 3.60 42.74
C PRO A 110 8.20 3.70 43.42
N ALA A 111 8.39 2.95 44.51
CA ALA A 111 9.54 3.08 45.40
C ALA A 111 10.90 3.02 44.66
N ALA A 112 10.99 2.24 43.58
CA ALA A 112 12.16 2.17 42.71
C ALA A 112 12.51 3.52 42.06
N ALA A 113 11.52 4.27 41.58
CA ALA A 113 11.74 5.59 40.97
C ALA A 113 12.18 6.63 42.03
N ALA A 114 11.65 6.55 43.24
CA ALA A 114 12.03 7.44 44.34
C ALA A 114 13.51 7.21 44.76
N ALA A 115 13.95 5.95 44.80
CA ALA A 115 15.34 5.61 45.11
C ALA A 115 16.33 6.14 44.05
N ILE A 116 15.96 6.10 42.76
CA ILE A 116 16.78 6.63 41.67
C ILE A 116 16.91 8.15 41.79
N LEU A 117 15.80 8.85 42.07
CA LEU A 117 15.81 10.30 42.27
C LEU A 117 16.63 10.71 43.50
N ALA A 118 16.55 9.96 44.60
CA ALA A 118 17.35 10.20 45.80
C ALA A 118 18.86 10.06 45.51
N ARG A 119 19.27 9.02 44.78
CA ARG A 119 20.67 8.84 44.36
C ARG A 119 21.13 9.94 43.39
N ALA A 120 20.28 10.33 42.45
CA ALA A 120 20.58 11.41 41.51
C ALA A 120 20.76 12.76 42.24
N LYS A 121 19.89 13.05 43.22
CA LYS A 121 19.99 14.26 44.06
C LYS A 121 21.28 14.27 44.89
N ALA A 122 21.64 13.14 45.50
CA ALA A 122 22.90 13.01 46.23
C ALA A 122 24.14 13.23 45.34
N LYS A 123 24.12 12.67 44.11
CA LYS A 123 25.20 12.84 43.14
C LYS A 123 25.31 14.28 42.62
N ALA A 124 24.18 14.98 42.49
CA ALA A 124 24.16 16.39 42.08
C ALA A 124 24.73 17.30 43.19
N ALA A 125 24.36 17.07 44.45
CA ALA A 125 24.92 17.81 45.59
C ALA A 125 26.45 17.66 45.69
N GLN A 126 26.97 16.44 45.50
CA GLN A 126 28.43 16.18 45.49
C GLN A 126 29.19 16.83 44.33
N ARG A 127 28.51 17.22 43.25
CA ARG A 127 29.12 17.90 42.09
C ARG A 127 29.06 19.43 42.18
N GLY A 128 28.19 19.98 43.03
CA GLY A 128 28.07 21.43 43.25
C GLY A 128 28.90 21.95 44.43
N ASP A 129 29.45 21.06 45.26
CA ASP A 129 30.31 21.36 46.41
C ASP A 129 31.82 21.25 46.08
N ARG A 130 32.16 21.34 44.78
CA ARG A 130 33.51 21.24 44.22
C ARG A 130 33.75 22.36 43.25
#